data_AF-A0A7X3UXQ3-F1
#
_entry.id   AF-A0A7X3UXQ3-F1
#
_cell.length_a   1.000
_cell.length_b   1.000
_cell.length_c   1.000
_cell.angle_alpha   90.00
_cell.angle_beta   90.00
_cell.angle_gamma   90.00
#
_symmetry.space_group_name_H-M   'P 1'
#
loop_
_entity.id
_entity.type
_entity.pdbx_description
1 polymer ?
#
loop_
_entity_poly.entity_id
_entity_poly.type
_entity_poly.pdbx_seq_one_letter_code
_entity_poly.pdbx_strand_id
1 'polypeptide(L)'
;PGEFLLPSALALEECGPESCHGLPGPDEVLVVLDSRRAVLSRWSAKGDFLGEQRAPTDYWGPGFAVGPGYFAFATSNTTGTRVEQRLEIRVGDENHAIHEVAYEMALMELPCATMPAPRIFAPQVVWAHDGGTYYYLNGPGYRIDAHTGGRRAASIRRPVAPIEVSRAMAVMAVQLGLSPLGGLLRQCGISAEELVDGVGYEEKLAPVLGLAVDPAGRLWVARTDTGLAPEAIDVFAAEGEYQGTLAADVLPVAFLSGSRFVGVRMEPSTGQILASIQDVRGDAVAVGDGERVATDRRASRAQAAEKPADNLAADPTPRRVSVPNPAGLREFRDCAACPLMIELPPGRYLMGRTEGEEKRTGLDLDPNRPQRTRDIERPQIAIEIGYAFALGKYEVTFNEWDQCVEAGGCDHRPADRSWGRGDRPVIHVSRLDAEEYLAWLTEVTGQAYRLPSNAEWEYAARAGTTTARWWGDELGNARAVCDGCGSRWDDRSTAPVGSFPPNPWGLHDMLSNVSEVVADCWHESYDGHPTDGSPRLEAPPGWPSGECKRATWRGGGWPYFSWTVRAAHRSGGNMSFEYRGDDPRAGGSHGFRVARTVESPAGSR
;
A
#
# COMPACT_ATOMS: atom_id res chain seq x y z
N PRO A 1 -9.09 8.72 18.75
CA PRO A 1 -9.07 9.03 17.31
C PRO A 1 -8.33 10.35 17.09
N GLY A 2 -7.00 10.25 17.02
CA GLY A 2 -6.12 11.38 16.76
C GLY A 2 -4.82 10.80 16.24
N GLU A 3 -4.44 11.18 15.02
CA GLU A 3 -3.05 11.04 14.58
C GLU A 3 -2.28 12.18 15.23
N PHE A 4 -1.17 11.85 15.86
CA PHE A 4 -0.28 12.84 16.45
C PHE A 4 1.00 12.84 15.63
N LEU A 5 1.42 14.02 15.16
CA LEU A 5 2.80 14.21 14.74
C LEU A 5 3.64 13.96 15.98
N LEU A 6 4.40 12.87 15.99
CA LEU A 6 5.54 12.81 16.88
C LEU A 6 6.56 13.77 16.27
N PRO A 7 6.95 14.86 16.95
CA PRO A 7 8.29 15.36 16.74
C PRO A 7 9.20 14.15 16.94
N SER A 8 10.20 13.97 16.10
CA SER A 8 11.27 13.01 16.36
C SER A 8 11.67 13.10 17.85
N ALA A 9 11.35 12.06 18.62
CA ALA A 9 11.31 12.03 20.09
C ALA A 9 10.15 12.80 20.75
N LEU A 10 9.49 12.18 21.73
CA LEU A 10 8.65 12.84 22.74
C LEU A 10 9.32 14.16 23.19
N ALA A 11 8.82 15.29 22.66
CA ALA A 11 9.32 16.61 23.00
C ALA A 11 8.84 16.98 24.40
N LEU A 12 9.63 16.64 25.42
CA LEU A 12 9.78 17.49 26.59
C LEU A 12 10.52 18.74 26.08
N GLU A 13 9.93 19.92 26.27
CA GLU A 13 10.34 21.22 25.68
C GLU A 13 11.81 21.67 25.96
N GLU A 14 12.61 20.87 26.68
CA GLU A 14 14.02 21.16 26.98
C GLU A 14 15.03 20.38 26.13
N CYS A 15 14.58 19.49 25.24
CA CYS A 15 15.47 18.55 24.55
C CYS A 15 15.65 18.89 23.07
N GLY A 16 16.89 19.19 22.67
CA GLY A 16 17.26 19.49 21.28
C GLY A 16 17.15 18.28 20.31
N PRO A 17 17.36 18.52 19.01
CA PRO A 17 16.86 17.68 17.90
C PRO A 17 17.47 16.27 17.73
N GLU A 18 18.28 15.74 18.66
CA GLU A 18 19.02 14.48 18.43
C GLU A 18 19.08 13.46 19.58
N SER A 19 18.40 13.62 20.73
CA SER A 19 18.94 12.91 21.92
C SER A 19 17.97 12.38 22.99
N CYS A 20 16.71 12.04 22.68
CA CYS A 20 15.83 11.40 23.66
C CYS A 20 15.09 10.18 23.11
N HIS A 21 15.26 9.02 23.76
CA HIS A 21 14.48 7.81 23.51
C HIS A 21 13.75 7.42 24.79
N GLY A 22 12.42 7.32 24.73
CA GLY A 22 11.58 6.97 25.88
C GLY A 22 10.76 5.71 25.61
N LEU A 23 10.76 4.77 26.55
CA LEU A 23 9.88 3.60 26.54
C LEU A 23 9.16 3.50 27.89
N PRO A 24 7.86 3.13 27.90
CA PRO A 24 7.17 2.84 29.15
C PRO A 24 7.77 1.58 29.77
N GLY A 25 8.34 1.72 30.96
CA GLY A 25 8.80 0.60 31.78
C GLY A 25 7.65 -0.06 32.54
N PRO A 26 7.91 -1.20 33.21
CA PRO A 26 6.96 -1.76 34.16
C PRO A 26 6.62 -0.71 35.24
N ASP A 27 5.35 -0.70 35.69
CA ASP A 27 4.79 0.21 36.70
C ASP A 27 4.45 1.64 36.24
N GLU A 28 4.11 1.84 34.96
CA GLU A 28 3.73 3.15 34.39
C GLU A 28 4.84 4.22 34.51
N VAL A 29 6.10 3.79 34.65
CA VAL A 29 7.26 4.68 34.72
C VAL A 29 7.87 4.85 33.33
N LEU A 30 7.90 6.07 32.81
CA LEU A 30 8.61 6.39 31.58
C LEU A 30 10.11 6.52 31.89
N VAL A 31 10.93 5.74 31.21
CA VAL A 31 12.39 5.88 31.28
C VAL A 31 12.87 6.54 29.99
N VAL A 32 13.59 7.66 30.12
CA VAL A 32 14.12 8.43 29.00
C VAL A 32 15.64 8.40 29.04
N LEU A 33 16.26 7.90 27.96
CA LEU A 33 17.68 8.03 27.72
C LEU A 33 18.00 9.43 27.20
N ASP A 34 18.76 10.20 27.98
CA ASP A 34 19.43 11.42 27.53
C ASP A 34 20.85 11.05 27.11
N SER A 35 21.07 10.93 25.80
CA SER A 35 22.37 10.54 25.25
C SER A 35 23.44 11.62 25.42
N ARG A 36 23.07 12.89 25.54
CA ARG A 36 24.03 13.99 25.77
C ARG A 36 24.58 13.97 27.18
N ARG A 37 23.71 13.72 28.15
CA ARG A 37 24.08 13.64 29.57
C ARG A 37 24.53 12.23 29.97
N ALA A 38 24.34 11.24 29.10
CA ALA A 38 24.55 9.82 29.36
C ALA A 38 23.83 9.38 30.64
N VAL A 39 22.56 9.75 30.77
CA VAL A 39 21.70 9.39 31.91
C VAL A 39 20.38 8.79 31.44
N LEU A 40 19.82 7.91 32.28
CA LEU A 40 18.46 7.41 32.19
C LEU A 40 17.64 8.16 33.25
N SER A 41 16.76 9.05 32.80
CA SER A 41 15.81 9.75 33.66
C SER A 41 14.51 8.96 33.78
N ARG A 42 13.90 8.98 34.95
CA ARG A 42 12.67 8.22 35.26
C ARG A 42 11.56 9.21 35.59
N TRP A 43 10.38 8.97 35.02
CA TRP A 43 9.23 9.86 35.13
C TRP A 43 7.97 9.06 35.44
N SER A 44 7.11 9.59 36.31
CA SER A 44 5.79 9.00 36.58
C SER A 44 4.88 9.16 35.36
N ALA A 45 3.80 8.39 35.30
CA ALA A 45 2.74 8.58 34.30
C ALA A 45 2.12 9.98 34.31
N LYS A 46 2.25 10.72 35.42
CA LYS A 46 1.78 12.11 35.56
C LYS A 46 2.85 13.15 35.17
N GLY A 47 4.04 12.70 34.79
CA GLY A 47 5.17 13.56 34.45
C GLY A 47 6.03 14.00 35.64
N ASP A 48 5.87 13.38 36.81
CA ASP A 48 6.72 13.69 37.97
C ASP A 48 8.11 13.07 37.79
N PHE A 49 9.17 13.84 38.05
CA PHE A 49 10.53 13.32 38.02
C PHE A 49 10.78 12.37 39.21
N LEU A 50 11.17 11.12 38.91
CA LEU A 50 11.38 10.05 39.89
C LEU A 50 12.86 9.79 40.19
N GLY A 51 13.78 10.39 39.43
CA GLY A 51 15.23 10.25 39.61
C GLY A 51 15.98 9.90 38.32
N GLU A 52 17.30 9.90 38.40
CA GLU A 52 18.21 9.62 37.29
C GLU A 52 19.29 8.62 37.70
N GLN A 53 19.76 7.84 36.73
CA GLN A 53 20.94 6.99 36.86
C GLN A 53 21.83 7.10 35.61
N ARG A 54 23.10 6.71 35.70
CA ARG A 54 24.01 6.76 34.55
C ARG A 54 23.61 5.73 33.49
N ALA A 55 23.51 6.15 32.24
CA ALA A 55 23.33 5.26 31.09
C ALA A 55 24.65 4.51 30.79
N PRO A 56 24.61 3.27 30.29
CA PRO A 56 25.81 2.64 29.75
C PRO A 56 26.37 3.47 28.60
N THR A 57 27.68 3.67 28.58
CA THR A 57 28.38 4.54 27.61
C THR A 57 28.45 3.97 26.21
N ASP A 58 28.18 2.66 26.07
CA ASP A 58 28.42 1.90 24.84
C ASP A 58 27.10 1.51 24.16
N TYR A 59 26.00 2.16 24.55
CA TYR A 59 24.66 1.95 24.02
C TYR A 59 24.58 2.34 22.54
N TRP A 60 24.00 1.47 21.73
CA TRP A 60 23.75 1.71 20.32
C TRP A 60 22.37 1.17 19.91
N GLY A 61 21.62 1.96 19.13
CA GLY A 61 20.40 1.51 18.46
C GLY A 61 19.07 1.82 19.19
N PRO A 62 17.93 1.38 18.64
CA PRO A 62 16.61 1.66 19.21
C PRO A 62 16.19 0.59 20.22
N GLY A 63 16.12 0.96 21.50
CA GLY A 63 15.47 0.17 22.55
C GLY A 63 16.39 -0.27 23.69
N PHE A 64 15.86 -0.16 24.90
CA PHE A 64 16.46 -0.71 26.13
C PHE A 64 15.34 -1.21 27.05
N ALA A 65 15.67 -2.15 27.92
CA ALA A 65 14.77 -2.71 28.91
C ALA A 65 15.33 -2.43 30.31
N VAL A 66 14.47 -1.98 31.22
CA VAL A 66 14.82 -1.78 32.63
C VAL A 66 13.88 -2.58 33.51
N GLY A 67 14.43 -3.33 34.45
CA GLY A 67 13.66 -3.99 35.51
C GLY A 67 14.43 -4.05 36.82
N PRO A 68 13.86 -4.67 37.86
CA PRO A 68 14.48 -4.73 39.18
C PRO A 68 15.85 -5.42 39.13
N GLY A 69 16.94 -4.63 39.20
CA GLY A 69 18.31 -5.12 39.24
C GLY A 69 18.94 -5.51 37.90
N TYR A 70 18.26 -5.25 36.76
CA TYR A 70 18.83 -5.50 35.44
C TYR A 70 18.56 -4.37 34.42
N PHE A 71 19.44 -4.29 33.42
CA PHE A 71 19.32 -3.39 32.27
C PHE A 71 19.73 -4.12 30.99
N ALA A 72 18.82 -4.30 30.04
CA ALA A 72 19.12 -4.95 28.76
C ALA A 72 19.17 -3.95 27.61
N PHE A 73 20.15 -4.09 26.72
CA PHE A 73 20.44 -3.14 25.67
C PHE A 73 21.32 -3.75 24.58
N ALA A 74 21.32 -3.12 23.40
CA ALA A 74 22.27 -3.45 22.36
C ALA A 74 23.54 -2.57 22.49
N THR A 75 24.70 -3.18 22.33
CA THR A 75 26.00 -2.50 22.17
C THR A 75 26.50 -2.70 20.74
N SER A 76 27.33 -1.78 20.27
CA SER A 76 28.01 -1.91 18.97
C SER A 76 29.49 -1.58 19.16
N ASN A 77 30.36 -2.50 18.73
CA ASN A 77 31.80 -2.32 18.73
C ASN A 77 32.35 -2.49 17.32
N THR A 78 33.29 -1.64 16.92
CA THR A 78 33.90 -1.66 15.59
C THR A 78 35.38 -1.93 15.72
N THR A 79 35.85 -3.05 15.15
CA THR A 79 37.28 -3.40 15.09
C THR A 79 37.72 -3.51 13.64
N GLY A 80 38.47 -2.52 13.15
CA GLY A 80 38.81 -2.42 11.74
C GLY A 80 37.56 -2.17 10.89
N THR A 81 37.27 -3.06 9.94
CA THR A 81 36.03 -3.03 9.11
C THR A 81 34.88 -3.82 9.71
N ARG A 82 35.14 -4.63 10.75
CA ARG A 82 34.15 -5.50 11.36
C ARG A 82 33.35 -4.73 12.39
N VAL A 83 32.03 -4.73 12.25
CA VAL A 83 31.10 -4.24 13.25
C VAL A 83 30.46 -5.44 13.94
N GLU A 84 30.47 -5.42 15.26
CA GLU A 84 29.89 -6.44 16.11
C GLU A 84 28.88 -5.80 17.04
N GLN A 85 27.63 -6.24 16.95
CA GLN A 85 26.53 -5.81 17.77
C GLN A 85 26.14 -6.92 18.73
N ARG A 86 25.97 -6.61 20.01
CA ARG A 86 25.59 -7.58 21.03
C ARG A 86 24.36 -7.12 21.76
N LEU A 87 23.39 -8.02 21.93
CA LEU A 87 22.32 -7.85 22.91
C LEU A 87 22.85 -8.31 24.27
N GLU A 88 22.94 -7.40 25.22
CA GLU A 88 23.51 -7.63 26.54
C GLU A 88 22.45 -7.42 27.63
N ILE A 89 22.50 -8.25 28.67
CA ILE A 89 21.79 -8.04 29.93
C ILE A 89 22.82 -7.69 30.99
N ARG A 90 22.75 -6.48 31.53
CA ARG A 90 23.53 -6.07 32.68
C ARG A 90 22.81 -6.41 33.97
N VAL A 91 23.47 -7.11 34.88
CA VAL A 91 23.00 -7.41 36.23
C VAL A 91 24.06 -6.92 37.23
N GLY A 92 23.73 -5.92 38.03
CA GLY A 92 24.76 -5.18 38.79
C GLY A 92 25.77 -4.51 37.85
N ASP A 93 27.05 -4.86 37.99
CA ASP A 93 28.16 -4.34 37.18
C ASP A 93 28.62 -5.31 36.07
N GLU A 94 28.00 -6.48 35.93
CA GLU A 94 28.37 -7.49 34.95
C GLU A 94 27.46 -7.47 33.73
N ASN A 95 28.03 -7.51 32.52
CA ASN A 95 27.30 -7.66 31.26
C ASN A 95 27.33 -9.12 30.79
N HIS A 96 26.17 -9.65 30.43
CA HIS A 96 26.04 -10.97 29.82
C HIS A 96 25.46 -10.82 28.40
N ALA A 97 26.29 -11.09 27.39
CA ALA A 97 25.83 -11.13 26.00
C ALA A 97 24.97 -12.38 25.75
N ILE A 98 23.76 -12.18 25.24
CA ILE A 98 22.80 -13.25 24.95
C ILE A 98 22.61 -13.50 23.44
N HIS A 99 22.96 -12.51 22.62
CA HIS A 99 22.91 -12.59 21.16
C HIS A 99 23.96 -11.66 20.54
N GLU A 100 24.44 -12.02 19.35
CA GLU A 100 25.44 -11.28 18.60
C GLU A 100 25.06 -11.28 17.12
N VAL A 101 25.20 -10.13 16.49
CA VAL A 101 25.10 -9.90 15.04
C VAL A 101 26.37 -9.20 14.59
N ALA A 102 27.03 -9.70 13.56
CA ALA A 102 28.24 -9.08 13.04
C ALA A 102 28.18 -8.95 11.53
N TYR A 103 28.76 -7.87 11.02
CA TYR A 103 28.89 -7.60 9.58
C TYR A 103 30.20 -6.87 9.28
N GLU A 104 30.60 -6.92 8.01
CA GLU A 104 31.77 -6.19 7.52
C GLU A 104 31.30 -4.91 6.80
N MET A 105 31.91 -3.79 7.13
CA MET A 105 31.74 -2.54 6.38
C MET A 105 32.38 -2.68 5.00
N ALA A 106 31.70 -2.13 3.99
CA ALA A 106 32.27 -1.96 2.67
C ALA A 106 33.09 -0.66 2.62
N LEU A 107 34.16 -0.65 1.83
CA LEU A 107 34.81 0.61 1.47
C LEU A 107 33.90 1.34 0.48
N MET A 108 33.24 2.38 0.96
CA MET A 108 32.37 3.21 0.14
C MET A 108 33.22 4.24 -0.61
N GLU A 109 33.08 4.26 -1.93
CA GLU A 109 33.79 5.21 -2.81
C GLU A 109 32.79 6.18 -3.44
N LEU A 110 32.74 7.40 -2.89
CA LEU A 110 31.92 8.50 -3.42
C LEU A 110 32.82 9.63 -3.93
N PRO A 111 32.31 10.49 -4.84
CA PRO A 111 33.06 11.64 -5.34
C PRO A 111 33.60 12.59 -4.25
N CYS A 112 32.92 12.65 -3.10
CA CYS A 112 33.20 13.54 -1.97
C CYS A 112 34.02 12.88 -0.85
N ALA A 113 34.03 11.56 -0.75
CA ALA A 113 34.49 10.83 0.43
C ALA A 113 34.77 9.35 0.12
N THR A 114 35.83 8.82 0.72
CA THR A 114 36.13 7.40 0.74
C THR A 114 36.26 6.96 2.19
N MET A 115 35.35 6.11 2.64
CA MET A 115 35.34 5.65 4.04
C MET A 115 34.65 4.30 4.20
N PRO A 116 34.98 3.52 5.25
CA PRO A 116 34.20 2.33 5.59
C PRO A 116 32.77 2.73 5.96
N ALA A 117 31.79 2.04 5.39
CA ALA A 117 30.38 2.22 5.69
C ALA A 117 29.63 0.88 5.69
N PRO A 118 28.57 0.74 6.50
CA PRO A 118 27.69 -0.44 6.41
C PRO A 118 27.02 -0.48 5.04
N ARG A 119 26.86 -1.69 4.48
CA ARG A 119 26.00 -1.89 3.31
C ARG A 119 24.56 -1.50 3.64
N ILE A 120 23.80 -1.13 2.62
CA ILE A 120 22.36 -0.91 2.81
C ILE A 120 21.73 -2.25 3.24
N PHE A 121 20.87 -2.18 4.25
CA PHE A 121 20.30 -3.36 4.94
C PHE A 121 21.31 -4.22 5.72
N ALA A 122 22.48 -3.68 6.09
CA ALA A 122 23.40 -4.35 7.00
C ALA A 122 22.63 -4.86 8.25
N PRO A 123 22.87 -6.11 8.68
CA PRO A 123 22.05 -6.75 9.70
C PRO A 123 22.16 -6.02 11.03
N GLN A 124 21.04 -5.93 11.74
CA GLN A 124 20.95 -5.27 13.04
C GLN A 124 20.36 -6.21 14.09
N VAL A 125 20.66 -5.93 15.36
CA VAL A 125 20.00 -6.58 16.49
C VAL A 125 18.53 -6.13 16.54
N VAL A 126 17.62 -7.04 16.22
CA VAL A 126 16.16 -6.86 16.35
C VAL A 126 15.67 -7.69 17.53
N TRP A 127 15.08 -7.04 18.54
CA TRP A 127 14.75 -7.71 19.80
C TRP A 127 13.54 -7.08 20.52
N ALA A 128 12.94 -7.84 21.44
CA ALA A 128 11.89 -7.42 22.36
C ALA A 128 11.99 -8.20 23.69
N HIS A 129 11.23 -7.80 24.72
CA HIS A 129 11.22 -8.50 26.01
C HIS A 129 9.86 -8.41 26.70
N ASP A 130 9.62 -9.32 27.66
CA ASP A 130 8.44 -9.32 28.53
C ASP A 130 8.75 -9.13 30.03
N GLY A 131 10.00 -8.79 30.36
CA GLY A 131 10.44 -8.58 31.74
C GLY A 131 11.12 -9.80 32.38
N GLY A 132 11.21 -10.92 31.66
CA GLY A 132 12.02 -12.08 32.07
C GLY A 132 12.53 -12.94 30.90
N THR A 133 11.89 -12.83 29.74
CA THR A 133 12.27 -13.46 28.48
C THR A 133 12.65 -12.38 27.46
N TYR A 134 13.74 -12.63 26.73
CA TYR A 134 14.26 -11.77 25.66
C TYR A 134 14.11 -12.50 24.33
N TYR A 135 13.39 -11.91 23.40
CA TYR A 135 13.17 -12.42 22.05
C TYR A 135 14.10 -11.67 21.09
N TYR A 136 14.80 -12.39 20.22
CA TYR A 136 15.67 -11.76 19.21
C TYR A 136 15.67 -12.53 17.89
N LEU A 137 15.71 -11.78 16.80
CA LEU A 137 15.85 -12.32 15.46
C LEU A 137 17.22 -12.99 15.28
N ASN A 138 17.25 -14.23 14.81
CA ASN A 138 18.48 -15.00 14.65
C ASN A 138 18.68 -15.42 13.19
N GLY A 139 19.41 -14.59 12.45
CA GLY A 139 19.78 -14.81 11.06
C GLY A 139 18.76 -14.25 10.06
N PRO A 140 18.98 -14.50 8.75
CA PRO A 140 18.23 -13.87 7.66
C PRO A 140 16.87 -14.52 7.37
N GLY A 141 16.51 -15.59 8.09
CA GLY A 141 15.21 -16.25 7.93
C GLY A 141 14.24 -15.87 9.03
N TYR A 142 13.02 -16.41 8.97
CA TYR A 142 12.06 -16.27 10.05
C TYR A 142 12.43 -17.20 11.22
N ARG A 143 13.39 -16.77 12.04
CA ARG A 143 13.82 -17.46 13.26
C ARG A 143 13.98 -16.46 14.38
N ILE A 144 13.20 -16.62 15.43
CA ILE A 144 13.27 -15.80 16.64
C ILE A 144 13.61 -16.70 17.81
N ASP A 145 14.74 -16.47 18.45
CA ASP A 145 15.12 -17.23 19.64
C ASP A 145 14.66 -16.46 20.88
N ALA A 146 14.17 -17.20 21.89
CA ALA A 146 13.78 -16.67 23.19
C ALA A 146 14.80 -17.09 24.25
N HIS A 147 15.21 -16.16 25.11
CA HIS A 147 16.22 -16.37 26.14
C HIS A 147 15.66 -15.99 27.51
N THR A 148 15.71 -16.91 28.46
CA THR A 148 15.11 -16.77 29.80
C THR A 148 16.08 -17.35 30.83
N GLY A 149 16.38 -16.62 31.91
CA GLY A 149 17.21 -17.13 33.01
C GLY A 149 18.62 -17.58 32.58
N GLY A 150 19.27 -16.85 31.68
CA GLY A 150 20.65 -17.12 31.25
C GLY A 150 20.82 -18.26 30.23
N ARG A 151 19.73 -18.81 29.69
CA ARG A 151 19.76 -19.84 28.64
C ARG A 151 18.72 -19.58 27.55
N ARG A 152 18.99 -20.07 26.34
CA ARG A 152 18.00 -20.11 25.26
C ARG A 152 16.86 -21.07 25.64
N ALA A 153 15.65 -20.54 25.75
CA ALA A 153 14.45 -21.26 26.17
C ALA A 153 13.65 -21.83 24.99
N ALA A 154 13.54 -21.10 23.88
CA ALA A 154 12.78 -21.52 22.70
C ALA A 154 13.35 -20.95 21.39
N SER A 155 12.87 -21.47 20.25
CA SER A 155 13.19 -20.98 18.90
C SER A 155 11.92 -21.05 18.05
N ILE A 156 11.34 -19.90 17.74
CA ILE A 156 10.12 -19.73 16.95
C ILE A 156 10.52 -19.63 15.48
N ARG A 157 9.85 -20.41 14.64
CA ARG A 157 10.15 -20.49 13.20
C ARG A 157 8.88 -20.52 12.38
N ARG A 158 8.93 -19.91 11.20
CA ARG A 158 7.88 -20.00 10.17
C ARG A 158 8.55 -20.33 8.83
N PRO A 159 7.86 -21.03 7.91
CA PRO A 159 8.38 -21.33 6.58
C PRO A 159 8.29 -20.11 5.66
N VAL A 160 8.85 -18.97 6.10
CA VAL A 160 8.91 -17.72 5.32
C VAL A 160 10.35 -17.56 4.85
N ALA A 161 10.52 -17.46 3.54
CA ALA A 161 11.84 -17.29 2.93
C ALA A 161 12.44 -15.91 3.26
N PRO A 162 13.78 -15.81 3.35
CA PRO A 162 14.46 -14.52 3.30
C PRO A 162 14.06 -13.73 2.05
N ILE A 163 14.01 -12.40 2.19
CA ILE A 163 13.75 -11.50 1.07
C ILE A 163 15.02 -11.38 0.24
N GLU A 164 14.93 -11.61 -1.06
CA GLU A 164 16.01 -11.31 -2.01
C GLU A 164 16.00 -9.81 -2.32
N VAL A 165 17.07 -9.11 -1.94
CA VAL A 165 17.14 -7.65 -2.05
C VAL A 165 17.55 -7.27 -3.47
N SER A 166 16.70 -6.50 -4.14
CA SER A 166 17.04 -5.90 -5.43
C SER A 166 17.71 -4.54 -5.25
N ARG A 167 18.51 -4.14 -6.25
CA ARG A 167 19.06 -2.77 -6.32
C ARG A 167 17.98 -1.69 -6.17
N ALA A 168 16.81 -1.91 -6.77
CA ALA A 168 15.69 -0.98 -6.67
C ALA A 168 15.18 -0.81 -5.22
N MET A 169 15.17 -1.89 -4.44
CA MET A 169 14.79 -1.83 -3.02
C MET A 169 15.83 -1.05 -2.20
N ALA A 170 17.12 -1.27 -2.45
CA ALA A 170 18.19 -0.53 -1.78
C ALA A 170 18.13 0.98 -2.09
N VAL A 171 17.89 1.34 -3.36
CA VAL A 171 17.64 2.73 -3.77
C VAL A 171 16.44 3.32 -3.05
N MET A 172 15.33 2.57 -3.00
CA MET A 172 14.12 3.02 -2.34
C MET A 172 14.33 3.22 -0.83
N ALA A 173 15.07 2.34 -0.17
CA ALA A 173 15.42 2.49 1.25
C ALA A 173 16.21 3.79 1.52
N VAL A 174 17.15 4.14 0.64
CA VAL A 174 17.92 5.39 0.73
C VAL A 174 17.02 6.61 0.49
N GLN A 175 16.15 6.56 -0.53
CA GLN A 175 15.22 7.65 -0.85
C GLN A 175 14.22 7.92 0.28
N LEU A 176 13.76 6.87 0.96
CA LEU A 176 12.87 6.95 2.11
C LEU A 176 13.59 7.34 3.42
N GLY A 177 14.91 7.55 3.40
CA GLY A 177 15.67 7.92 4.60
C GLY A 177 15.83 6.79 5.62
N LEU A 178 15.61 5.53 5.22
CA LEU A 178 15.79 4.35 6.08
C LEU A 178 17.27 3.96 6.23
N SER A 179 18.15 4.53 5.41
CA SER A 179 19.61 4.38 5.55
C SER A 179 20.21 5.56 6.33
N PRO A 180 21.07 5.30 7.33
CA PRO A 180 21.79 6.38 8.03
C PRO A 180 22.75 7.14 7.09
N LEU A 181 23.06 6.57 5.91
CA LEU A 181 23.89 7.19 4.89
C LEU A 181 23.11 8.19 4.02
N GLY A 182 21.78 8.31 4.17
CA GLY A 182 20.95 9.23 3.38
C GLY A 182 21.37 10.70 3.49
N GLY A 183 22.01 11.10 4.61
CA GLY A 183 22.58 12.44 4.75
C GLY A 183 23.63 12.79 3.70
N LEU A 184 24.32 11.79 3.15
CA LEU A 184 25.38 11.96 2.15
C LEU A 184 24.85 12.40 0.80
N LEU A 185 23.57 12.15 0.47
CA LEU A 185 22.98 12.58 -0.81
C LEU A 185 23.14 14.08 -1.01
N ARG A 186 22.78 14.86 0.01
CA ARG A 186 22.92 16.33 0.01
C ARG A 186 24.36 16.78 0.20
N GLN A 187 25.09 16.13 1.12
CA GLN A 187 26.47 16.53 1.44
C GLN A 187 27.41 16.35 0.25
N CYS A 188 27.21 15.31 -0.54
CA CYS A 188 28.07 14.93 -1.65
C CYS A 188 27.52 15.29 -3.02
N GLY A 189 26.27 15.75 -3.10
CA GLY A 189 25.61 16.08 -4.36
C GLY A 189 25.40 14.87 -5.26
N ILE A 190 25.08 13.72 -4.67
CA ILE A 190 24.91 12.43 -5.36
C ILE A 190 23.47 11.93 -5.25
N SER A 191 23.07 11.10 -6.20
CA SER A 191 21.80 10.37 -6.20
C SER A 191 21.81 9.17 -5.25
N ALA A 192 20.62 8.65 -4.93
CA ALA A 192 20.47 7.44 -4.15
C ALA A 192 21.06 6.22 -4.87
N GLU A 193 20.95 6.20 -6.20
CA GLU A 193 21.55 5.23 -7.10
C GLU A 193 23.08 5.23 -6.97
N GLU A 194 23.72 6.40 -7.05
CA GLU A 194 25.17 6.52 -6.88
C GLU A 194 25.63 6.10 -5.48
N LEU A 195 24.85 6.42 -4.44
CA LEU A 195 25.14 5.95 -3.08
C LEU A 195 25.07 4.42 -3.00
N VAL A 196 24.00 3.82 -3.53
CA VAL A 196 23.80 2.36 -3.55
C VAL A 196 24.89 1.65 -4.34
N ASP A 197 25.29 2.20 -5.48
CA ASP A 197 26.38 1.63 -6.29
C ASP A 197 27.74 1.76 -5.59
N GLY A 198 27.95 2.85 -4.84
CA GLY A 198 29.19 3.10 -4.11
C GLY A 198 29.36 2.31 -2.82
N VAL A 199 28.29 2.03 -2.07
CA VAL A 199 28.34 1.30 -0.78
C VAL A 199 27.86 -0.15 -0.87
N GLY A 200 27.03 -0.48 -1.86
CA GLY A 200 26.39 -1.78 -2.00
C GLY A 200 25.24 -2.02 -1.01
N TYR A 201 24.66 -3.21 -1.10
CA TYR A 201 23.54 -3.65 -0.27
C TYR A 201 23.68 -5.13 0.11
N GLU A 202 23.03 -5.56 1.17
CA GLU A 202 22.91 -6.98 1.53
C GLU A 202 22.01 -7.69 0.52
N GLU A 203 22.42 -8.88 0.06
CA GLU A 203 21.63 -9.66 -0.92
C GLU A 203 20.36 -10.26 -0.31
N LYS A 204 20.39 -10.49 1.00
CA LYS A 204 19.29 -11.13 1.74
C LYS A 204 18.90 -10.33 2.97
N LEU A 205 17.60 -10.16 3.14
CA LEU A 205 17.03 -9.50 4.30
C LEU A 205 16.05 -10.44 5.02
N ALA A 206 16.01 -10.37 6.35
CA ALA A 206 15.03 -11.11 7.12
C ALA A 206 13.62 -10.57 6.88
N PRO A 207 12.60 -11.44 6.79
CA PRO A 207 11.20 -11.02 6.64
C PRO A 207 10.60 -10.49 7.96
N VAL A 208 11.45 -10.06 8.89
CA VAL A 208 11.10 -9.57 10.23
C VAL A 208 11.70 -8.19 10.39
N LEU A 209 10.83 -7.18 10.46
CA LEU A 209 11.21 -5.78 10.61
C LEU A 209 11.34 -5.37 12.08
N GLY A 210 10.54 -5.98 12.97
CA GLY A 210 10.55 -5.66 14.39
C GLY A 210 9.81 -6.68 15.24
N LEU A 211 10.08 -6.63 16.54
CA LEU A 211 9.47 -7.49 17.55
C LEU A 211 8.85 -6.61 18.64
N ALA A 212 7.72 -7.05 19.20
CA ALA A 212 7.10 -6.43 20.35
C ALA A 212 6.43 -7.50 21.23
N VAL A 213 6.28 -7.25 22.53
CA VAL A 213 5.54 -8.14 23.43
C VAL A 213 4.42 -7.36 24.10
N ASP A 214 3.21 -7.92 24.07
CA ASP A 214 2.05 -7.28 24.67
C ASP A 214 1.92 -7.60 26.18
N PRO A 215 1.01 -6.93 26.92
CA PRO A 215 0.85 -7.14 28.35
C PRO A 215 0.38 -8.55 28.75
N ALA A 216 -0.12 -9.34 27.79
CA ALA A 216 -0.48 -10.74 28.01
C ALA A 216 0.70 -11.70 27.75
N GLY A 217 1.88 -11.17 27.43
CA GLY A 217 3.09 -11.94 27.12
C GLY A 217 3.11 -12.52 25.71
N ARG A 218 2.20 -12.09 24.82
CA ARG A 218 2.20 -12.55 23.43
C ARG A 218 3.29 -11.85 22.64
N LEU A 219 4.04 -12.60 21.82
CA LEU A 219 5.03 -12.06 20.91
C LEU A 219 4.37 -11.63 19.60
N TRP A 220 4.60 -10.37 19.22
CA TRP A 220 4.15 -9.76 17.99
C TRP A 220 5.35 -9.57 17.07
N VAL A 221 5.29 -10.15 15.88
CA VAL A 221 6.38 -10.12 14.90
C VAL A 221 5.91 -9.32 13.69
N ALA A 222 6.42 -8.09 13.57
CA ALA A 222 6.16 -7.25 12.41
C ALA A 222 6.91 -7.80 11.20
N ARG A 223 6.16 -8.35 10.24
CA ARG A 223 6.68 -8.91 9.01
C ARG A 223 6.73 -7.88 7.90
N THR A 224 7.74 -8.04 7.07
CA THR A 224 7.88 -7.30 5.82
C THR A 224 8.24 -8.26 4.70
N ASP A 225 7.79 -7.96 3.48
CA ASP A 225 8.19 -8.60 2.23
C ASP A 225 9.12 -7.68 1.42
N THR A 226 9.22 -6.40 1.82
CA THR A 226 10.00 -5.36 1.12
C THR A 226 11.21 -4.87 1.89
N GLY A 227 11.24 -5.08 3.22
CA GLY A 227 12.26 -4.51 4.10
C GLY A 227 12.02 -3.06 4.51
N LEU A 228 10.95 -2.43 4.02
CA LEU A 228 10.75 -0.99 4.12
C LEU A 228 9.67 -0.60 5.12
N ALA A 229 8.59 -1.38 5.18
CA ALA A 229 7.47 -1.15 6.07
C ALA A 229 6.90 -2.49 6.56
N PRO A 230 6.31 -2.51 7.76
CA PRO A 230 5.57 -3.68 8.21
C PRO A 230 4.29 -3.80 7.36
N GLU A 231 3.94 -5.01 6.96
CA GLU A 231 2.71 -5.26 6.20
C GLU A 231 1.81 -6.31 6.86
N ALA A 232 2.36 -7.03 7.84
CA ALA A 232 1.61 -7.97 8.66
C ALA A 232 2.26 -8.10 10.05
N ILE A 233 1.50 -8.56 11.03
CA ILE A 233 2.01 -8.91 12.35
C ILE A 233 1.61 -10.35 12.68
N ASP A 234 2.58 -11.25 12.75
CA ASP A 234 2.36 -12.61 13.25
C ASP A 234 2.33 -12.57 14.78
N VAL A 235 1.29 -13.14 15.39
CA VAL A 235 1.11 -13.18 16.84
C VAL A 235 1.35 -14.60 17.34
N PHE A 236 2.19 -14.73 18.35
CA PHE A 236 2.46 -15.97 19.07
C PHE A 236 2.07 -15.77 20.52
N ALA A 237 1.49 -16.77 21.16
CA ALA A 237 1.28 -16.69 22.59
C ALA A 237 2.61 -16.88 23.36
N ALA A 238 2.53 -16.70 24.68
CA ALA A 238 3.68 -16.77 25.57
C ALA A 238 4.36 -18.15 25.62
N GLU A 239 3.67 -19.20 25.18
CA GLU A 239 4.18 -20.56 25.02
C GLU A 239 4.94 -20.80 23.70
N GLY A 240 4.88 -19.85 22.75
CA GLY A 240 5.41 -19.95 21.39
C GLY A 240 4.45 -20.51 20.34
N GLU A 241 3.17 -20.76 20.66
CA GLU A 241 2.15 -21.22 19.72
C GLU A 241 1.71 -20.07 18.83
N TYR A 242 1.63 -20.33 17.52
CA TYR A 242 1.18 -19.34 16.54
C TYR A 242 -0.33 -19.14 16.62
N GLN A 243 -0.77 -17.91 16.90
CA GLN A 243 -2.18 -17.57 17.09
C GLN A 243 -2.83 -17.00 15.83
N GLY A 244 -2.04 -16.43 14.91
CA GLY A 244 -2.55 -15.87 13.67
C GLY A 244 -1.69 -14.72 13.15
N THR A 245 -2.13 -14.12 12.06
CA THR A 245 -1.50 -12.94 11.47
C THR A 245 -2.52 -11.82 11.34
N LEU A 246 -2.15 -10.64 11.82
CA LEU A 246 -2.89 -9.40 11.66
C LEU A 246 -2.39 -8.66 10.42
N ALA A 247 -3.29 -8.09 9.65
CA ALA A 247 -2.91 -7.08 8.67
C ALA A 247 -2.62 -5.77 9.40
N ALA A 248 -1.41 -5.22 9.25
CA ALA A 248 -1.02 -3.97 9.88
C ALA A 248 0.09 -3.30 9.06
N ASP A 249 -0.08 -2.00 8.81
CA ASP A 249 0.88 -1.12 8.13
C ASP A 249 1.75 -0.30 9.11
N VAL A 250 1.70 -0.66 10.40
CA VAL A 250 2.38 0.04 11.49
C VAL A 250 3.21 -0.92 12.32
N LEU A 251 4.35 -0.44 12.82
CA LEU A 251 5.21 -1.15 13.75
C LEU A 251 4.70 -0.93 15.18
N PRO A 252 4.35 -1.98 15.94
CA PRO A 252 3.97 -1.82 17.34
C PRO A 252 5.17 -1.35 18.17
N VAL A 253 5.04 -0.21 18.85
CA VAL A 253 6.12 0.35 19.69
C VAL A 253 5.75 0.46 21.16
N ALA A 254 4.46 0.45 21.50
CA ALA A 254 3.98 0.42 22.87
C ALA A 254 2.57 -0.16 22.93
N PHE A 255 2.23 -0.87 24.01
CA PHE A 255 0.89 -1.38 24.24
C PHE A 255 0.17 -0.55 25.30
N LEU A 256 -1.06 -0.13 24.99
CA LEU A 256 -1.94 0.57 25.94
C LEU A 256 -2.84 -0.43 26.68
N SER A 257 -3.17 -1.55 26.05
CA SER A 257 -3.88 -2.69 26.62
C SER A 257 -3.68 -3.93 25.73
N GLY A 258 -4.20 -5.09 26.12
CA GLY A 258 -4.21 -6.29 25.26
C GLY A 258 -5.05 -6.13 23.97
N SER A 259 -5.81 -5.04 23.85
CA SER A 259 -6.65 -4.73 22.68
C SER A 259 -6.28 -3.40 22.00
N ARG A 260 -5.27 -2.67 22.49
CA ARG A 260 -4.87 -1.37 21.94
C ARG A 260 -3.37 -1.17 22.02
N PHE A 261 -2.76 -0.68 20.95
CA PHE A 261 -1.32 -0.40 20.91
C PHE A 261 -1.03 0.89 20.13
N VAL A 262 0.12 1.49 20.38
CA VAL A 262 0.66 2.59 19.57
C VAL A 262 1.48 1.96 18.45
N GLY A 263 1.03 2.19 17.22
CA GLY A 263 1.74 1.83 16.01
C GLY A 263 2.44 3.05 15.43
N VAL A 264 3.66 2.87 14.93
CA VAL A 264 4.36 3.89 14.14
C VAL A 264 4.48 3.45 12.68
N ARG A 265 4.30 4.39 11.77
CA ARG A 265 4.61 4.22 10.35
C ARG A 265 5.41 5.41 9.85
N MET A 266 6.22 5.19 8.84
CA MET A 266 6.86 6.27 8.11
C MET A 266 5.96 6.69 6.96
N GLU A 267 5.65 7.97 6.87
CA GLU A 267 4.94 8.58 5.76
C GLU A 267 5.90 8.66 4.55
N PRO A 268 5.72 7.85 3.48
CA PRO A 268 6.72 7.72 2.43
C PRO A 268 6.98 9.01 1.66
N SER A 269 6.00 9.92 1.65
CA SER A 269 6.08 11.20 0.94
C SER A 269 6.88 12.27 1.69
N THR A 270 6.92 12.20 3.02
CA THR A 270 7.54 13.24 3.87
C THR A 270 8.72 12.72 4.69
N GLY A 271 8.89 11.39 4.79
CA GLY A 271 9.82 10.75 5.72
C GLY A 271 9.43 10.95 7.20
N GLN A 272 8.24 11.50 7.48
CA GLN A 272 7.78 11.73 8.85
C GLN A 272 7.37 10.41 9.50
N ILE A 273 7.70 10.25 10.78
CA ILE A 273 7.23 9.13 11.58
C ILE A 273 5.89 9.53 12.20
N LEU A 274 4.81 8.89 11.75
CA LEU A 274 3.47 9.07 12.29
C LEU A 274 3.20 8.01 13.35
N ALA A 275 2.71 8.43 14.51
CA ALA A 275 2.20 7.53 15.54
C ALA A 275 0.68 7.59 15.61
N SER A 276 0.08 6.42 15.73
CA SER A 276 -1.37 6.25 15.83
C SER A 276 -1.71 5.17 16.84
N ILE A 277 -2.86 5.33 17.51
CA ILE A 277 -3.41 4.29 18.38
C ILE A 277 -4.22 3.32 17.53
N GLN A 278 -3.85 2.05 17.59
CA GLN A 278 -4.47 0.93 16.90
C GLN A 278 -5.32 0.11 17.86
N ASP A 279 -6.44 -0.40 17.35
CA ASP A 279 -7.35 -1.30 18.06
C ASP A 279 -7.24 -2.73 17.49
N VAL A 280 -6.92 -3.70 18.34
CA VAL A 280 -6.87 -5.12 18.00
C VAL A 280 -8.30 -5.67 18.02
N ARG A 281 -8.97 -5.72 16.87
CA ARG A 281 -10.31 -6.29 16.76
C ARG A 281 -10.24 -7.82 16.81
N GLY A 282 -11.05 -8.43 17.68
CA GLY A 282 -10.90 -9.80 18.19
C GLY A 282 -11.19 -10.97 17.25
N ASP A 283 -11.14 -10.81 15.93
CA ASP A 283 -11.47 -11.90 14.98
C ASP A 283 -10.24 -12.60 14.39
N ALA A 284 -9.05 -12.37 14.93
CA ALA A 284 -7.81 -12.96 14.46
C ALA A 284 -7.18 -13.89 15.51
N VAL A 285 -7.87 -14.98 15.85
CA VAL A 285 -7.21 -16.19 16.37
C VAL A 285 -7.89 -17.40 15.73
N ALA A 286 -7.06 -18.29 15.17
CA ALA A 286 -7.34 -19.59 14.55
C ALA A 286 -7.60 -19.62 13.03
N VAL A 287 -6.52 -19.82 12.28
CA VAL A 287 -6.51 -20.72 11.11
C VAL A 287 -5.36 -21.70 11.32
N GLY A 288 -5.69 -22.94 11.70
CA GLY A 288 -4.74 -24.05 11.80
C GLY A 288 -4.77 -24.89 10.53
N ASP A 289 -3.58 -25.22 10.01
CA ASP A 289 -3.39 -26.10 8.85
C ASP A 289 -3.62 -27.58 9.18
N GLY A 290 -4.21 -28.33 8.24
CA GLY A 290 -4.32 -29.79 8.34
C GLY A 290 -5.05 -30.48 7.17
N GLU A 291 -4.25 -30.92 6.19
CA GLU A 291 -4.44 -32.06 5.26
C GLU A 291 -5.65 -32.19 4.31
N ARG A 292 -5.30 -32.46 3.05
CA ARG A 292 -6.19 -32.85 1.94
C ARG A 292 -6.83 -34.22 2.20
N VAL A 293 -8.16 -34.29 2.17
CA VAL A 293 -8.90 -35.45 1.65
C VAL A 293 -10.14 -34.96 0.92
N ALA A 294 -10.29 -35.36 -0.35
CA ALA A 294 -11.49 -35.16 -1.14
C ALA A 294 -12.63 -36.05 -0.62
N THR A 295 -13.84 -35.51 -0.46
CA THR A 295 -15.06 -36.00 -1.12
C THR A 295 -16.31 -35.23 -0.69
N ASP A 296 -17.04 -34.85 -1.73
CA ASP A 296 -18.49 -34.76 -1.90
C ASP A 296 -19.40 -33.86 -1.03
N ARG A 297 -20.31 -33.24 -1.79
CA ARG A 297 -21.29 -32.22 -1.43
C ARG A 297 -22.52 -32.81 -0.75
N ARG A 298 -23.17 -31.94 0.04
CA ARG A 298 -24.63 -31.88 0.34
C ARG A 298 -25.23 -32.94 1.28
N ALA A 299 -25.39 -32.53 2.53
CA ALA A 299 -26.62 -32.57 3.36
C ALA A 299 -26.17 -32.14 4.77
N SER A 300 -26.80 -31.26 5.53
CA SER A 300 -28.15 -30.74 5.53
C SER A 300 -28.16 -29.49 6.42
N ARG A 301 -28.84 -28.46 5.93
CA ARG A 301 -29.22 -27.25 6.64
C ARG A 301 -30.60 -27.51 7.23
N ALA A 302 -30.72 -27.63 8.55
CA ALA A 302 -31.96 -27.63 9.35
C ALA A 302 -31.51 -27.81 10.82
N GLN A 303 -31.78 -26.98 11.82
CA GLN A 303 -32.86 -26.03 12.08
C GLN A 303 -32.33 -24.84 12.89
N ALA A 304 -32.96 -23.68 12.67
CA ALA A 304 -32.75 -22.45 13.40
C ALA A 304 -33.70 -22.34 14.61
N ALA A 305 -33.25 -21.63 15.66
CA ALA A 305 -33.99 -20.71 16.55
C ALA A 305 -33.11 -20.44 17.80
N GLU A 306 -32.91 -19.24 18.37
CA GLU A 306 -33.53 -17.91 18.21
C GLU A 306 -32.64 -16.81 18.86
N LYS A 307 -32.93 -15.54 18.52
CA LYS A 307 -32.16 -14.26 18.48
C LYS A 307 -32.13 -13.44 19.81
N PRO A 308 -31.52 -12.22 19.94
CA PRO A 308 -31.27 -11.13 18.94
C PRO A 308 -29.84 -10.51 18.95
N ALA A 309 -29.18 -10.15 17.84
CA ALA A 309 -29.47 -9.21 16.75
C ALA A 309 -29.58 -7.74 17.18
N ASP A 310 -28.43 -7.06 17.26
CA ASP A 310 -28.34 -5.62 16.97
C ASP A 310 -27.65 -5.42 15.61
N ASN A 311 -28.32 -4.64 14.78
CA ASN A 311 -28.22 -4.64 13.32
C ASN A 311 -27.02 -3.82 12.80
N LEU A 312 -26.06 -4.48 12.15
CA LEU A 312 -25.57 -3.99 10.85
C LEU A 312 -26.45 -4.66 9.81
N ALA A 313 -27.49 -3.94 9.39
CA ALA A 313 -28.27 -4.35 8.25
C ALA A 313 -27.32 -4.61 7.07
N ALA A 314 -27.58 -5.69 6.32
CA ALA A 314 -27.21 -5.72 4.92
C ALA A 314 -27.63 -4.37 4.34
N ASP A 315 -26.67 -3.61 3.81
CA ASP A 315 -26.99 -2.38 3.10
C ASP A 315 -28.04 -2.81 2.05
N PRO A 316 -29.28 -2.28 2.09
CA PRO A 316 -30.21 -2.54 1.01
C PRO A 316 -29.44 -2.16 -0.23
N THR A 317 -29.35 -3.08 -1.20
CA THR A 317 -28.83 -2.78 -2.53
C THR A 317 -29.39 -1.41 -2.87
N PRO A 318 -28.55 -0.35 -3.01
CA PRO A 318 -29.08 0.94 -3.36
C PRO A 318 -29.84 0.66 -4.64
N ARG A 319 -31.17 0.77 -4.59
CA ARG A 319 -32.02 0.55 -5.75
C ARG A 319 -31.42 1.49 -6.78
N ARG A 320 -30.82 0.96 -7.86
CA ARG A 320 -30.14 1.77 -8.89
C ARG A 320 -31.04 2.95 -9.14
N VAL A 321 -30.68 4.12 -8.63
CA VAL A 321 -31.50 5.30 -8.89
C VAL A 321 -31.29 5.49 -10.37
N SER A 322 -32.32 5.18 -11.16
CA SER A 322 -32.28 5.40 -12.60
C SER A 322 -32.29 6.92 -12.78
N VAL A 323 -31.11 7.53 -12.62
CA VAL A 323 -30.91 8.92 -12.97
C VAL A 323 -31.00 8.95 -14.49
N PRO A 324 -31.99 9.64 -15.07
CA PRO A 324 -32.08 9.79 -16.51
C PRO A 324 -30.76 10.39 -17.01
N ASN A 325 -30.22 9.87 -18.11
CA ASN A 325 -29.08 10.47 -18.78
C ASN A 325 -29.37 11.96 -19.04
N PRO A 326 -28.61 12.90 -18.45
CA PRO A 326 -28.88 14.33 -18.59
C PRO A 326 -28.83 14.82 -20.04
N ALA A 327 -28.02 14.18 -20.89
CA ALA A 327 -27.90 14.48 -22.31
C ALA A 327 -28.91 13.74 -23.20
N GLY A 328 -29.73 12.85 -22.63
CA GLY A 328 -30.70 12.05 -23.40
C GLY A 328 -30.05 11.10 -24.42
N LEU A 329 -28.77 10.74 -24.25
CA LEU A 329 -28.12 9.77 -25.12
C LEU A 329 -28.73 8.38 -24.94
N ARG A 330 -28.72 7.59 -26.02
CA ARG A 330 -29.34 6.27 -26.05
C ARG A 330 -28.63 5.32 -25.09
N GLU A 331 -29.41 4.73 -24.18
CA GLU A 331 -28.97 3.63 -23.32
C GLU A 331 -29.50 2.29 -23.86
N PHE A 332 -28.70 1.23 -23.83
CA PHE A 332 -29.11 -0.10 -24.29
C PHE A 332 -28.33 -1.23 -23.62
N ARG A 333 -28.85 -2.46 -23.72
CA ARG A 333 -28.13 -3.70 -23.42
C ARG A 333 -28.29 -4.65 -24.60
N ASP A 334 -27.23 -5.36 -24.97
CA ASP A 334 -27.28 -6.37 -26.04
C ASP A 334 -27.87 -7.71 -25.56
N CYS A 335 -27.90 -7.93 -24.25
CA CYS A 335 -28.59 -9.04 -23.60
C CYS A 335 -29.07 -8.65 -22.20
N ALA A 336 -29.96 -9.44 -21.60
CA ALA A 336 -30.55 -9.12 -20.29
C ALA A 336 -29.52 -8.93 -19.17
N ALA A 337 -28.39 -9.64 -19.28
CA ALA A 337 -27.36 -9.68 -18.26
C ALA A 337 -26.04 -9.01 -18.69
N CYS A 338 -26.02 -8.43 -19.90
CA CYS A 338 -24.89 -7.69 -20.46
C CYS A 338 -24.78 -6.29 -19.84
N PRO A 339 -23.58 -5.68 -19.81
CA PRO A 339 -23.40 -4.31 -19.34
C PRO A 339 -24.38 -3.31 -19.99
N LEU A 340 -24.87 -2.36 -19.19
CA LEU A 340 -25.66 -1.23 -19.69
C LEU A 340 -24.74 -0.26 -20.40
N MET A 341 -25.03 0.04 -21.66
CA MET A 341 -24.21 0.88 -22.53
C MET A 341 -24.87 2.23 -22.76
N ILE A 342 -24.07 3.28 -22.94
CA ILE A 342 -24.48 4.60 -23.42
C ILE A 342 -23.80 4.88 -24.76
N GLU A 343 -24.57 5.21 -25.79
CA GLU A 343 -24.05 5.64 -27.10
C GLU A 343 -23.51 7.07 -27.03
N LEU A 344 -22.22 7.24 -27.28
CA LEU A 344 -21.52 8.51 -27.25
C LEU A 344 -21.34 9.07 -28.67
N PRO A 345 -21.60 10.36 -28.89
CA PRO A 345 -21.54 10.96 -30.22
C PRO A 345 -20.08 11.19 -30.65
N PRO A 346 -19.82 11.20 -31.98
CA PRO A 346 -18.57 11.75 -32.52
C PRO A 346 -18.33 13.16 -31.99
N GLY A 347 -17.06 13.55 -31.88
CA GLY A 347 -16.74 14.90 -31.45
C GLY A 347 -15.26 15.15 -31.27
N ARG A 348 -14.97 16.33 -30.73
CA ARG A 348 -13.60 16.81 -30.53
C ARG A 348 -13.41 17.36 -29.13
N TYR A 349 -12.22 17.19 -28.60
CA TYR A 349 -11.82 17.75 -27.32
C TYR A 349 -10.29 17.92 -27.24
N LEU A 350 -9.84 18.61 -26.21
CA LEU A 350 -8.42 18.70 -25.88
C LEU A 350 -8.09 17.64 -24.82
N MET A 351 -7.28 16.67 -25.21
CA MET A 351 -6.80 15.60 -24.35
C MET A 351 -5.57 16.04 -23.57
N GLY A 352 -5.50 15.63 -22.31
CA GLY A 352 -4.43 15.98 -21.41
C GLY A 352 -4.74 17.23 -20.60
N ARG A 353 -3.80 17.55 -19.71
CA ARG A 353 -3.97 18.57 -18.67
C ARG A 353 -4.04 19.98 -19.25
N THR A 354 -5.01 20.76 -18.81
CA THR A 354 -5.15 22.16 -19.25
C THR A 354 -4.07 23.06 -18.64
N GLU A 355 -3.75 24.16 -19.32
CA GLU A 355 -2.87 25.18 -18.76
C GLU A 355 -3.46 25.75 -17.46
N GLY A 356 -2.64 25.87 -16.43
CA GLY A 356 -3.06 26.36 -15.11
C GLY A 356 -3.96 25.40 -14.32
N GLU A 357 -4.28 24.20 -14.80
CA GLU A 357 -5.02 23.18 -14.03
C GLU A 357 -4.31 22.87 -12.71
N GLU A 358 -2.97 22.75 -12.73
CA GLU A 358 -2.15 22.51 -11.53
C GLU A 358 -2.37 23.57 -10.46
N LYS A 359 -2.43 24.85 -10.86
CA LYS A 359 -2.68 25.96 -9.94
C LYS A 359 -4.10 25.94 -9.40
N ARG A 360 -5.09 25.68 -10.26
CA ARG A 360 -6.51 25.64 -9.88
C ARG A 360 -6.87 24.48 -8.97
N THR A 361 -6.19 23.35 -9.14
CA THR A 361 -6.39 22.13 -8.35
C THR A 361 -5.49 22.06 -7.11
N GLY A 362 -4.57 23.02 -6.92
CA GLY A 362 -3.64 23.04 -5.80
C GLY A 362 -2.57 21.93 -5.88
N LEU A 363 -2.26 21.43 -7.07
CA LEU A 363 -1.30 20.33 -7.31
C LEU A 363 0.15 20.77 -7.49
N ASP A 364 0.45 22.06 -7.31
CA ASP A 364 1.81 22.62 -7.30
C ASP A 364 2.49 22.38 -5.94
N LEU A 365 2.58 21.11 -5.52
CA LEU A 365 3.04 20.75 -4.16
C LEU A 365 4.41 20.10 -4.07
N ASP A 366 5.11 19.87 -5.19
CA ASP A 366 6.55 19.57 -5.10
C ASP A 366 7.32 20.07 -6.34
N PRO A 367 8.08 21.17 -6.22
CA PRO A 367 8.98 21.63 -7.29
C PRO A 367 10.12 20.63 -7.59
N ASN A 368 10.32 19.59 -6.75
CA ASN A 368 11.31 18.53 -6.96
C ASN A 368 10.75 17.28 -7.66
N ARG A 369 9.46 17.25 -8.05
CA ARG A 369 8.93 16.13 -8.85
C ARG A 369 9.75 15.98 -10.14
N PRO A 370 10.26 14.78 -10.47
CA PRO A 370 10.99 14.56 -11.71
C PRO A 370 10.16 15.01 -12.92
N GLN A 371 10.76 15.77 -13.84
CA GLN A 371 10.07 16.33 -15.01
C GLN A 371 9.24 15.28 -15.77
N ARG A 372 9.74 14.04 -15.87
CA ARG A 372 9.02 12.89 -16.46
C ARG A 372 7.64 12.65 -15.86
N THR A 373 7.45 12.83 -14.56
CA THR A 373 6.13 12.70 -13.90
C THR A 373 5.21 13.89 -14.16
N ARG A 374 5.76 15.05 -14.55
CA ARG A 374 5.00 16.26 -14.89
C ARG A 374 4.49 16.24 -16.34
N ASP A 375 5.15 15.45 -17.19
CA ASP A 375 4.89 15.34 -18.62
C ASP A 375 3.91 14.22 -18.99
N ILE A 376 3.55 13.31 -18.07
CA ILE A 376 2.65 12.19 -18.36
C ILE A 376 1.26 12.61 -18.85
N GLU A 377 0.83 13.83 -18.52
CA GLU A 377 -0.47 14.40 -18.92
C GLU A 377 -0.32 15.49 -20.00
N ARG A 378 0.89 15.65 -20.56
CA ARG A 378 1.29 16.68 -21.53
C ARG A 378 1.92 16.06 -22.79
N PRO A 379 2.02 16.80 -23.90
CA PRO A 379 1.33 18.07 -24.17
C PRO A 379 -0.19 17.88 -24.22
N GLN A 380 -0.93 18.99 -24.14
CA GLN A 380 -2.35 18.96 -24.47
C GLN A 380 -2.49 18.83 -26.00
N ILE A 381 -3.27 17.85 -26.45
CA ILE A 381 -3.43 17.53 -27.88
C ILE A 381 -4.90 17.56 -28.29
N ALA A 382 -5.18 17.99 -29.53
CA ALA A 382 -6.51 17.95 -30.09
C ALA A 382 -6.83 16.52 -30.57
N ILE A 383 -7.96 15.98 -30.11
CA ILE A 383 -8.48 14.69 -30.54
C ILE A 383 -9.79 14.93 -31.30
N GLU A 384 -9.97 14.23 -32.41
CA GLU A 384 -11.18 14.16 -33.21
C GLU A 384 -11.64 12.70 -33.31
N ILE A 385 -12.68 12.34 -32.55
CA ILE A 385 -13.32 11.02 -32.64
C ILE A 385 -14.41 11.13 -33.71
N GLY A 386 -14.09 10.66 -34.92
CA GLY A 386 -14.95 10.76 -36.09
C GLY A 386 -16.12 9.76 -36.14
N TYR A 387 -16.30 8.95 -35.11
CA TYR A 387 -17.28 7.87 -35.07
C TYR A 387 -18.05 7.84 -33.76
N ALA A 388 -19.28 7.32 -33.82
CA ALA A 388 -20.04 6.99 -32.63
C ALA A 388 -19.52 5.68 -32.04
N PHE A 389 -19.50 5.59 -30.72
CA PHE A 389 -19.18 4.36 -30.01
C PHE A 389 -20.02 4.30 -28.75
N ALA A 390 -20.23 3.12 -28.20
CA ALA A 390 -20.91 2.96 -26.92
C ALA A 390 -19.91 2.65 -25.83
N LEU A 391 -20.13 3.18 -24.64
CA LEU A 391 -19.33 2.92 -23.45
C LEU A 391 -20.23 2.37 -22.36
N GLY A 392 -19.74 1.42 -21.56
CA GLY A 392 -20.45 0.97 -20.36
C GLY A 392 -20.84 2.17 -19.51
N LYS A 393 -22.08 2.19 -19.01
CA LYS A 393 -22.57 3.24 -18.09
C LYS A 393 -21.82 3.22 -16.76
N TYR A 394 -21.36 2.03 -16.37
CA TYR A 394 -20.65 1.70 -15.15
C TYR A 394 -19.38 0.90 -15.48
N GLU A 395 -18.50 0.76 -14.50
CA GLU A 395 -17.47 -0.28 -14.49
C GLU A 395 -18.12 -1.68 -14.58
N VAL A 396 -17.40 -2.67 -15.10
CA VAL A 396 -17.88 -4.06 -15.08
C VAL A 396 -18.03 -4.52 -13.63
N THR A 397 -19.22 -5.00 -13.29
CA THR A 397 -19.54 -5.42 -11.93
C THR A 397 -19.14 -6.87 -11.65
N PHE A 398 -19.06 -7.25 -10.38
CA PHE A 398 -18.91 -8.65 -9.99
C PHE A 398 -20.06 -9.54 -10.52
N ASN A 399 -21.30 -9.03 -10.57
CA ASN A 399 -22.43 -9.75 -11.16
C ASN A 399 -22.27 -10.01 -12.67
N GLU A 400 -21.64 -9.08 -13.39
CA GLU A 400 -21.37 -9.23 -14.82
C GLU A 400 -20.17 -10.17 -15.05
N TRP A 401 -19.10 -10.02 -14.25
CA TRP A 401 -17.93 -10.91 -14.28
C TRP A 401 -18.29 -12.36 -13.93
N ASP A 402 -19.08 -12.57 -12.88
CA ASP A 402 -19.43 -13.92 -12.40
C ASP A 402 -20.16 -14.74 -13.48
N GLN A 403 -20.88 -14.10 -14.41
CA GLN A 403 -21.49 -14.79 -15.55
C GLN A 403 -20.46 -15.32 -16.53
N CYS A 404 -19.39 -14.57 -16.78
CA CYS A 404 -18.28 -15.03 -17.62
C CYS A 404 -17.62 -16.27 -17.01
N VAL A 405 -17.39 -16.25 -15.70
CA VAL A 405 -16.85 -17.40 -14.94
C VAL A 405 -17.80 -18.59 -14.99
N GLU A 406 -19.09 -18.38 -14.75
CA GLU A 406 -20.11 -19.44 -14.78
C GLU A 406 -20.29 -20.06 -16.17
N ALA A 407 -20.12 -19.28 -17.23
CA ALA A 407 -20.14 -19.74 -18.60
C ALA A 407 -18.83 -20.40 -19.05
N GLY A 408 -17.79 -20.38 -18.22
CA GLY A 408 -16.46 -20.89 -18.56
C GLY A 408 -15.70 -20.03 -19.56
N GLY A 409 -16.08 -18.76 -19.72
CA GLY A 409 -15.40 -17.78 -20.56
C GLY A 409 -14.32 -16.99 -19.83
N CYS A 410 -14.28 -17.06 -18.50
CA CYS A 410 -13.25 -16.43 -17.66
C CYS A 410 -12.68 -17.47 -16.67
N ASP A 411 -11.36 -17.67 -16.67
CA ASP A 411 -10.69 -18.73 -15.90
C ASP A 411 -10.46 -18.41 -14.41
N HIS A 412 -10.73 -17.17 -13.99
CA HIS A 412 -10.52 -16.71 -12.62
C HIS A 412 -11.76 -16.06 -12.03
N ARG A 413 -12.02 -16.37 -10.75
CA ARG A 413 -13.02 -15.69 -9.92
C ARG A 413 -12.30 -14.75 -8.93
N PRO A 414 -12.19 -13.45 -9.22
CA PRO A 414 -11.51 -12.51 -8.35
C PRO A 414 -12.16 -12.42 -6.99
N ALA A 415 -11.32 -12.32 -5.97
CA ALA A 415 -11.77 -12.15 -4.61
C ALA A 415 -12.36 -10.74 -4.41
N ASP A 416 -13.36 -10.61 -3.54
CA ASP A 416 -14.08 -9.35 -3.32
C ASP A 416 -13.58 -8.56 -2.11
N ARG A 417 -12.45 -9.00 -1.51
CA ARG A 417 -11.87 -8.45 -0.28
C ARG A 417 -12.86 -8.41 0.90
N SER A 418 -13.87 -9.30 0.88
CA SER A 418 -14.97 -9.32 1.85
C SER A 418 -15.80 -8.03 1.88
N TRP A 419 -15.73 -7.18 0.86
CA TRP A 419 -16.54 -5.97 0.73
C TRP A 419 -17.94 -6.24 0.17
N GLY A 420 -18.16 -7.47 -0.28
CA GLY A 420 -19.33 -7.91 -1.02
C GLY A 420 -19.09 -7.87 -2.53
N ARG A 421 -19.72 -8.82 -3.23
CA ARG A 421 -19.82 -8.88 -4.69
C ARG A 421 -20.99 -8.00 -5.17
N GLY A 422 -21.73 -8.47 -6.18
CA GLY A 422 -22.96 -7.83 -6.62
C GLY A 422 -22.69 -6.70 -7.61
N ASP A 423 -23.30 -5.54 -7.35
CA ASP A 423 -23.18 -4.33 -8.17
C ASP A 423 -21.88 -3.53 -7.90
N ARG A 424 -20.93 -4.06 -7.13
CA ARG A 424 -19.60 -3.46 -6.98
C ARG A 424 -18.75 -3.74 -8.23
N PRO A 425 -17.82 -2.85 -8.61
CA PRO A 425 -16.91 -3.11 -9.71
C PRO A 425 -16.09 -4.35 -9.40
N VAL A 426 -15.85 -5.17 -10.42
CA VAL A 426 -14.87 -6.25 -10.32
C VAL A 426 -13.49 -5.63 -10.10
N ILE A 427 -12.73 -6.22 -9.19
CA ILE A 427 -11.38 -5.81 -8.82
C ILE A 427 -10.42 -6.98 -8.98
N HIS A 428 -9.11 -6.73 -8.91
CA HIS A 428 -8.08 -7.74 -9.12
C HIS A 428 -8.13 -8.39 -10.51
N VAL A 429 -8.48 -7.58 -11.52
CA VAL A 429 -8.48 -8.00 -12.92
C VAL A 429 -7.41 -7.24 -13.69
N SER A 430 -6.51 -7.97 -14.35
CA SER A 430 -5.49 -7.41 -15.21
C SER A 430 -6.04 -7.03 -16.58
N ARG A 431 -5.20 -6.43 -17.43
CA ARG A 431 -5.60 -6.15 -18.82
C ARG A 431 -5.94 -7.45 -19.56
N LEU A 432 -5.16 -8.50 -19.34
CA LEU A 432 -5.37 -9.78 -20.00
C LEU A 432 -6.68 -10.44 -19.55
N ASP A 433 -7.01 -10.37 -18.25
CA ASP A 433 -8.28 -10.89 -17.74
C ASP A 433 -9.47 -10.08 -18.32
N ALA A 434 -9.32 -8.76 -18.47
CA ALA A 434 -10.34 -7.92 -19.12
C ALA A 434 -10.51 -8.28 -20.61
N GLU A 435 -9.43 -8.57 -21.33
CA GLU A 435 -9.47 -9.02 -22.74
C GLU A 435 -10.16 -10.39 -22.88
N GLU A 436 -9.98 -11.30 -21.94
CA GLU A 436 -10.69 -12.59 -21.88
C GLU A 436 -12.20 -12.39 -21.69
N TYR A 437 -12.61 -11.55 -20.73
CA TYR A 437 -14.01 -11.18 -20.54
C TYR A 437 -14.63 -10.54 -21.79
N LEU A 438 -13.89 -9.67 -22.48
CA LEU A 438 -14.34 -9.01 -23.71
C LEU A 438 -14.49 -9.99 -24.89
N ALA A 439 -13.60 -10.98 -24.99
CA ALA A 439 -13.71 -12.04 -25.99
C ALA A 439 -14.98 -12.87 -25.76
N TRP A 440 -15.21 -13.29 -24.52
CA TRP A 440 -16.44 -13.98 -24.13
C TRP A 440 -17.69 -13.14 -24.40
N LEU A 441 -17.69 -11.87 -23.98
CA LEU A 441 -18.83 -10.97 -24.17
C LEU A 441 -19.13 -10.75 -25.67
N THR A 442 -18.09 -10.66 -26.49
CA THR A 442 -18.20 -10.57 -27.96
C THR A 442 -18.83 -11.83 -28.53
N GLU A 443 -18.41 -13.01 -28.07
CA GLU A 443 -18.95 -14.29 -28.54
C GLU A 443 -20.45 -14.44 -28.20
N VAL A 444 -20.84 -14.18 -26.95
CA VAL A 444 -22.22 -14.40 -26.50
C VAL A 444 -23.21 -13.38 -27.05
N THR A 445 -22.76 -12.19 -27.44
CA THR A 445 -23.61 -11.12 -28.00
C THR A 445 -23.53 -11.01 -29.52
N GLY A 446 -22.47 -11.54 -30.14
CA GLY A 446 -22.14 -11.30 -31.54
C GLY A 446 -21.76 -9.84 -31.83
N GLN A 447 -21.42 -9.04 -30.82
CA GLN A 447 -21.07 -7.63 -30.95
C GLN A 447 -19.60 -7.38 -30.63
N ALA A 448 -18.97 -6.45 -31.34
CA ALA A 448 -17.55 -6.12 -31.13
C ALA A 448 -17.32 -5.32 -29.84
N TYR A 449 -17.16 -6.02 -28.73
CA TYR A 449 -16.75 -5.43 -27.45
C TYR A 449 -15.24 -5.34 -27.33
N ARG A 450 -14.75 -4.27 -26.71
CA ARG A 450 -13.33 -4.00 -26.51
C ARG A 450 -13.10 -3.11 -25.29
N LEU A 451 -11.84 -2.89 -24.91
CA LEU A 451 -11.49 -1.78 -24.03
C LEU A 451 -11.66 -0.45 -24.79
N PRO A 452 -12.04 0.65 -24.12
CA PRO A 452 -11.94 1.98 -24.72
C PRO A 452 -10.47 2.32 -24.99
N SER A 453 -10.22 3.17 -25.98
CA SER A 453 -8.93 3.85 -26.07
C SER A 453 -8.79 4.88 -24.94
N ASN A 454 -7.57 5.27 -24.64
CA ASN A 454 -7.26 6.34 -23.70
C ASN A 454 -7.95 7.65 -24.12
N ALA A 455 -8.00 7.91 -25.42
CA ALA A 455 -8.66 9.07 -26.01
C ALA A 455 -10.19 9.02 -25.86
N GLU A 456 -10.82 7.87 -26.11
CA GLU A 456 -12.25 7.68 -25.90
C GLU A 456 -12.64 7.80 -24.43
N TRP A 457 -11.82 7.23 -23.54
CA TRP A 457 -12.05 7.26 -22.11
C TRP A 457 -12.02 8.70 -21.57
N GLU A 458 -11.03 9.51 -21.94
CA GLU A 458 -10.96 10.90 -21.48
C GLU A 458 -12.08 11.77 -22.06
N TYR A 459 -12.43 11.56 -23.33
CA TYR A 459 -13.56 12.20 -23.98
C TYR A 459 -14.85 11.95 -23.20
N ALA A 460 -15.09 10.68 -22.87
CA ALA A 460 -16.22 10.24 -22.08
C ALA A 460 -16.19 10.79 -20.64
N ALA A 461 -15.03 10.79 -19.98
CA ALA A 461 -14.88 11.29 -18.60
C ALA A 461 -15.15 12.80 -18.51
N ARG A 462 -14.69 13.57 -19.52
CA ARG A 462 -14.90 15.02 -19.60
C ARG A 462 -16.33 15.38 -19.96
N ALA A 463 -17.00 14.61 -20.81
CA ALA A 463 -18.38 14.83 -21.24
C ALA A 463 -18.68 16.30 -21.61
N GLY A 464 -17.76 16.91 -22.36
CA GLY A 464 -17.85 18.30 -22.83
C GLY A 464 -17.26 19.37 -21.88
N THR A 465 -16.78 19.00 -20.70
CA THR A 465 -16.14 19.92 -19.75
C THR A 465 -14.62 20.06 -20.00
N THR A 466 -14.07 21.19 -19.56
CA THR A 466 -12.62 21.49 -19.65
C THR A 466 -11.93 21.59 -18.29
N THR A 467 -12.68 21.42 -17.21
CA THR A 467 -12.19 21.41 -15.83
C THR A 467 -11.47 20.10 -15.50
N ALA A 468 -10.80 20.06 -14.35
CA ALA A 468 -10.08 18.86 -13.88
C ALA A 468 -11.03 17.67 -13.65
N ARG A 469 -12.25 17.94 -13.19
CA ARG A 469 -13.34 16.98 -13.00
C ARG A 469 -14.58 17.48 -13.73
N TRP A 470 -15.49 16.59 -14.13
CA TRP A 470 -16.70 17.00 -14.83
C TRP A 470 -17.63 17.90 -13.98
N TRP A 471 -17.46 17.88 -12.66
CA TRP A 471 -18.21 18.73 -11.72
C TRP A 471 -17.48 20.02 -11.31
N GLY A 472 -16.28 20.28 -11.85
CA GLY A 472 -15.49 21.47 -11.54
C GLY A 472 -14.02 21.18 -11.24
N ASP A 473 -13.27 22.22 -10.85
CA ASP A 473 -11.84 22.09 -10.49
C ASP A 473 -11.64 21.69 -9.02
N GLU A 474 -12.61 21.98 -8.15
CA GLU A 474 -12.59 21.57 -6.75
C GLU A 474 -12.94 20.08 -6.60
N LEU A 475 -12.31 19.40 -5.63
CA LEU A 475 -12.61 18.00 -5.33
C LEU A 475 -14.09 17.84 -4.90
N GLY A 476 -14.59 18.78 -4.10
CA GLY A 476 -15.89 18.68 -3.45
C GLY A 476 -15.90 17.64 -2.32
N ASN A 477 -17.09 17.35 -1.77
CA ASN A 477 -17.29 16.31 -0.76
C ASN A 477 -18.20 15.20 -1.31
N ALA A 478 -17.78 13.95 -1.13
CA ALA A 478 -18.52 12.72 -1.41
C ALA A 478 -19.04 12.58 -2.86
N ARG A 479 -18.22 12.96 -3.86
CA ARG A 479 -18.52 12.79 -5.30
C ARG A 479 -17.76 11.63 -5.96
N ALA A 480 -16.86 10.99 -5.22
CA ALA A 480 -15.93 9.97 -5.65
C ALA A 480 -15.49 9.14 -4.42
N VAL A 481 -14.82 8.00 -4.63
CA VAL A 481 -14.22 7.16 -3.58
C VAL A 481 -12.69 7.24 -3.64
N CYS A 482 -12.07 8.08 -2.83
CA CYS A 482 -10.62 8.27 -2.84
C CYS A 482 -10.12 8.72 -1.47
N ASP A 483 -8.81 8.64 -1.22
CA ASP A 483 -8.23 9.23 -0.01
C ASP A 483 -8.50 10.75 -0.02
N GLY A 484 -9.29 11.19 0.96
CA GLY A 484 -9.72 12.57 1.14
C GLY A 484 -10.95 13.02 0.34
N CYS A 485 -11.69 12.13 -0.32
CA CYS A 485 -12.90 12.49 -1.08
C CYS A 485 -14.13 12.80 -0.21
N GLY A 486 -14.14 12.37 1.06
CA GLY A 486 -15.23 12.50 2.02
C GLY A 486 -16.41 11.51 1.86
N SER A 487 -16.28 10.45 1.05
CA SER A 487 -17.30 9.40 0.97
C SER A 487 -17.17 8.38 2.10
N ARG A 488 -18.27 7.65 2.39
CA ARG A 488 -18.29 6.60 3.43
C ARG A 488 -17.42 5.37 3.10
N TRP A 489 -16.99 5.24 1.84
CA TRP A 489 -16.20 4.13 1.34
C TRP A 489 -14.70 4.46 1.18
N ASP A 490 -14.33 5.72 1.36
CA ASP A 490 -12.95 6.19 1.23
C ASP A 490 -11.99 5.38 2.12
N ASP A 491 -10.87 4.95 1.54
CA ASP A 491 -9.83 4.11 2.16
C ASP A 491 -10.33 2.81 2.81
N ARG A 492 -11.56 2.39 2.49
CA ARG A 492 -12.21 1.21 3.10
C ARG A 492 -12.57 0.16 2.07
N SER A 493 -13.21 0.56 0.98
CA SER A 493 -13.67 -0.35 -0.07
C SER A 493 -14.04 0.42 -1.33
N THR A 494 -14.35 -0.29 -2.41
CA THR A 494 -15.12 0.29 -3.53
C THR A 494 -16.50 0.78 -3.06
N ALA A 495 -17.27 1.41 -3.93
CA ALA A 495 -18.71 1.60 -3.77
C ALA A 495 -19.45 0.73 -4.80
N PRO A 496 -20.72 0.35 -4.56
CA PRO A 496 -21.59 -0.12 -5.63
C PRO A 496 -21.63 0.89 -6.77
N VAL A 497 -21.55 0.43 -8.02
CA VAL A 497 -21.52 1.32 -9.18
C VAL A 497 -22.78 2.20 -9.22
N GLY A 498 -22.61 3.45 -9.63
CA GLY A 498 -23.68 4.43 -9.66
C GLY A 498 -24.07 5.03 -8.31
N SER A 499 -23.23 4.84 -7.27
CA SER A 499 -23.43 5.48 -5.97
C SER A 499 -23.23 7.00 -6.00
N PHE A 500 -22.50 7.51 -7.00
CA PHE A 500 -22.24 8.93 -7.19
C PHE A 500 -23.02 9.49 -8.40
N PRO A 501 -23.27 10.81 -8.45
CA PRO A 501 -23.92 11.44 -9.60
C PRO A 501 -23.18 11.12 -10.92
N PRO A 502 -23.91 10.92 -12.03
CA PRO A 502 -23.28 10.74 -13.33
C PRO A 502 -22.70 12.06 -13.85
N ASN A 503 -21.76 11.95 -14.78
CA ASN A 503 -21.33 13.09 -15.58
C ASN A 503 -22.44 13.57 -16.55
N PRO A 504 -22.24 14.69 -17.27
CA PRO A 504 -23.26 15.24 -18.19
C PRO A 504 -23.78 14.27 -19.26
N TRP A 505 -23.06 13.19 -19.58
CA TRP A 505 -23.47 12.16 -20.55
C TRP A 505 -24.10 10.92 -19.92
N GLY A 506 -24.31 10.92 -18.59
CA GLY A 506 -24.96 9.82 -17.89
C GLY A 506 -24.00 8.72 -17.44
N LEU A 507 -22.69 8.86 -17.66
CA LEU A 507 -21.68 7.89 -17.23
C LEU A 507 -21.36 8.09 -15.75
N HIS A 508 -21.33 6.98 -15.00
CA HIS A 508 -20.99 6.98 -13.58
C HIS A 508 -19.56 6.50 -13.36
N ASP A 509 -19.00 6.92 -12.22
CA ASP A 509 -17.73 6.45 -11.66
C ASP A 509 -16.52 6.63 -12.61
N MET A 510 -16.65 7.49 -13.63
CA MET A 510 -15.56 7.80 -14.57
C MET A 510 -14.34 8.39 -13.87
N LEU A 511 -14.51 9.02 -12.72
CA LEU A 511 -13.42 9.54 -11.90
C LEU A 511 -13.58 8.91 -10.53
N SER A 512 -12.71 7.95 -10.19
CA SER A 512 -12.63 7.22 -8.91
C SER A 512 -13.37 5.85 -8.88
N ASN A 513 -13.63 5.30 -7.68
CA ASN A 513 -14.06 3.92 -7.40
C ASN A 513 -12.96 2.89 -7.72
N VAL A 514 -12.77 2.50 -8.98
CA VAL A 514 -11.60 1.74 -9.43
C VAL A 514 -10.90 2.40 -10.60
N SER A 515 -9.58 2.19 -10.67
CA SER A 515 -8.76 2.58 -11.81
C SER A 515 -9.08 1.66 -12.98
N GLU A 516 -9.35 2.24 -14.14
CA GLU A 516 -9.85 1.51 -15.30
C GLU A 516 -8.73 1.34 -16.34
N VAL A 517 -8.46 0.09 -16.75
CA VAL A 517 -7.53 -0.17 -17.86
C VAL A 517 -8.13 0.22 -19.20
N VAL A 518 -7.31 0.80 -20.06
CA VAL A 518 -7.65 1.12 -21.46
C VAL A 518 -6.80 0.33 -22.45
N ALA A 519 -7.21 0.34 -23.72
CA ALA A 519 -6.54 -0.40 -24.80
C ALA A 519 -5.10 0.09 -25.07
N ASP A 520 -4.72 1.28 -24.61
CA ASP A 520 -3.43 1.88 -24.90
C ASP A 520 -2.29 1.30 -24.07
N CYS A 521 -1.14 1.15 -24.73
CA CYS A 521 0.14 0.95 -24.09
C CYS A 521 0.59 2.21 -23.34
N TRP A 522 1.30 2.02 -22.23
CA TRP A 522 1.78 3.13 -21.43
C TRP A 522 2.95 3.85 -22.10
N HIS A 523 2.84 5.17 -22.21
CA HIS A 523 3.92 6.08 -22.58
C HIS A 523 4.14 7.11 -21.47
N GLU A 524 5.26 7.82 -21.45
CA GLU A 524 5.54 8.85 -20.42
C GLU A 524 5.09 10.26 -20.84
N SER A 525 4.50 10.42 -22.04
CA SER A 525 3.88 11.66 -22.52
C SER A 525 2.79 11.37 -23.56
N TYR A 526 2.15 12.43 -24.08
CA TYR A 526 1.26 12.39 -25.24
C TYR A 526 1.97 12.64 -26.57
N ASP A 527 3.31 12.72 -26.61
CA ASP A 527 4.04 12.95 -27.85
C ASP A 527 3.84 11.78 -28.81
N GLY A 528 3.34 12.10 -30.01
CA GLY A 528 3.02 11.11 -31.04
C GLY A 528 1.79 10.24 -30.73
N HIS A 529 0.94 10.63 -29.78
CA HIS A 529 -0.32 9.94 -29.53
C HIS A 529 -1.29 10.11 -30.72
N PRO A 530 -2.04 9.06 -31.11
CA PRO A 530 -3.06 9.17 -32.15
C PRO A 530 -4.10 10.26 -31.87
N THR A 531 -4.57 10.94 -32.91
CA THR A 531 -5.51 12.07 -32.79
C THR A 531 -6.93 11.76 -33.28
N ASP A 532 -7.17 10.56 -33.79
CA ASP A 532 -8.43 10.10 -34.36
C ASP A 532 -9.29 9.25 -33.39
N GLY A 533 -8.87 9.18 -32.13
CA GLY A 533 -9.50 8.35 -31.10
C GLY A 533 -9.03 6.90 -31.07
N SER A 534 -8.16 6.46 -31.99
CA SER A 534 -7.58 5.11 -31.94
C SER A 534 -6.63 4.93 -30.75
N PRO A 535 -6.50 3.69 -30.22
CA PRO A 535 -5.57 3.41 -29.13
C PRO A 535 -4.12 3.40 -29.62
N ARG A 536 -3.22 3.88 -28.77
CA ARG A 536 -1.77 3.78 -28.96
C ARG A 536 -1.27 2.40 -28.54
N LEU A 537 -1.07 1.49 -29.49
CA LEU A 537 -0.72 0.09 -29.21
C LEU A 537 0.79 -0.17 -29.26
N GLU A 538 1.58 0.74 -29.84
CA GLU A 538 3.02 0.56 -29.92
C GLU A 538 3.71 0.76 -28.57
N ALA A 539 4.79 0.02 -28.33
CA ALA A 539 5.64 0.22 -27.16
C ALA A 539 6.45 1.53 -27.28
N PRO A 540 6.74 2.21 -26.15
CA PRO A 540 7.59 3.39 -26.18
C PRO A 540 9.02 3.05 -26.65
N PRO A 541 9.68 3.98 -27.38
CA PRO A 541 11.08 3.82 -27.77
C PRO A 541 11.98 3.56 -26.56
N GLY A 542 12.94 2.63 -26.69
CA GLY A 542 13.91 2.30 -25.65
C GLY A 542 13.52 1.16 -24.71
N TRP A 543 12.36 0.53 -24.89
CA TRP A 543 12.01 -0.68 -24.14
C TRP A 543 12.66 -1.94 -24.75
N PRO A 544 13.33 -2.77 -23.93
CA PRO A 544 14.26 -3.82 -24.41
C PRO A 544 13.67 -4.98 -25.24
N SER A 545 12.39 -4.97 -25.62
CA SER A 545 11.81 -5.94 -26.55
C SER A 545 10.93 -5.35 -27.67
N GLY A 546 10.69 -4.02 -27.67
CA GLY A 546 9.70 -3.41 -28.58
C GLY A 546 8.25 -3.85 -28.32
N GLU A 547 8.02 -4.64 -27.27
CA GLU A 547 6.69 -5.12 -26.86
C GLU A 547 6.10 -4.21 -25.78
N CYS A 548 4.78 -4.05 -25.83
CA CYS A 548 4.03 -3.42 -24.77
C CYS A 548 4.07 -4.30 -23.53
N LYS A 549 4.60 -3.80 -22.41
CA LYS A 549 4.59 -4.50 -21.10
C LYS A 549 3.78 -3.80 -20.02
N ARG A 550 3.40 -2.54 -20.25
CA ARG A 550 2.53 -1.78 -19.35
C ARG A 550 1.33 -1.22 -20.10
N ALA A 551 0.16 -1.40 -19.51
CA ALA A 551 -1.09 -0.79 -19.94
C ALA A 551 -1.25 0.60 -19.30
N THR A 552 -2.02 1.46 -19.97
CA THR A 552 -2.48 2.73 -19.42
C THR A 552 -3.72 2.51 -18.55
N TRP A 553 -3.77 3.20 -17.41
CA TRP A 553 -4.85 3.18 -16.43
C TRP A 553 -5.37 4.59 -16.17
N ARG A 554 -6.67 4.69 -15.89
CA ARG A 554 -7.42 5.96 -15.86
C ARG A 554 -8.36 6.05 -14.65
N GLY A 555 -8.77 7.26 -14.28
CA GLY A 555 -9.83 7.51 -13.30
C GLY A 555 -9.41 7.60 -11.84
N GLY A 556 -8.32 6.94 -11.42
CA GLY A 556 -7.98 6.83 -9.99
C GLY A 556 -8.92 5.85 -9.30
N GLY A 557 -9.03 5.85 -7.97
CA GLY A 557 -9.77 4.80 -7.25
C GLY A 557 -9.63 4.87 -5.74
N TRP A 558 -10.28 3.92 -5.06
CA TRP A 558 -10.51 3.96 -3.61
C TRP A 558 -9.30 4.03 -2.67
N PRO A 559 -8.07 3.60 -3.01
CA PRO A 559 -6.89 3.80 -2.17
C PRO A 559 -5.98 4.91 -2.69
N TYR A 560 -6.36 5.60 -3.78
CA TYR A 560 -5.53 6.62 -4.37
C TYR A 560 -5.92 7.99 -3.86
N PHE A 561 -4.91 8.84 -3.71
CA PHE A 561 -5.10 10.25 -3.34
C PHE A 561 -6.07 10.97 -4.27
N SER A 562 -6.81 11.92 -3.72
CA SER A 562 -7.73 12.81 -4.42
C SER A 562 -7.17 13.55 -5.64
N TRP A 563 -5.85 13.72 -5.75
CA TRP A 563 -5.21 14.31 -6.92
C TRP A 563 -5.24 13.42 -8.16
N THR A 564 -5.44 12.12 -8.00
CA THR A 564 -5.59 11.16 -9.10
C THR A 564 -7.00 11.17 -9.70
N VAL A 565 -7.97 11.74 -8.98
CA VAL A 565 -9.38 11.87 -9.42
C VAL A 565 -9.52 13.08 -10.34
N ARG A 566 -8.94 12.99 -11.54
CA ARG A 566 -8.99 14.00 -12.60
C ARG A 566 -9.09 13.34 -13.96
N ALA A 567 -9.78 13.98 -14.90
CA ALA A 567 -9.94 13.45 -16.25
C ALA A 567 -8.58 13.27 -16.96
N ALA A 568 -7.63 14.18 -16.76
CA ALA A 568 -6.31 14.10 -17.38
C ALA A 568 -5.38 13.05 -16.71
N HIS A 569 -5.65 12.62 -15.48
CA HIS A 569 -4.74 11.77 -14.72
C HIS A 569 -4.63 10.36 -15.30
N ARG A 570 -3.40 9.92 -15.56
CA ARG A 570 -3.08 8.60 -16.10
C ARG A 570 -1.90 7.97 -15.38
N SER A 571 -1.89 6.65 -15.30
CA SER A 571 -0.78 5.87 -14.76
C SER A 571 -0.49 4.65 -15.62
N GLY A 572 0.74 4.14 -15.51
CA GLY A 572 1.16 2.91 -16.18
C GLY A 572 1.23 1.76 -15.19
N GLY A 573 0.72 0.59 -15.55
CA GLY A 573 0.82 -0.63 -14.73
C GLY A 573 1.08 -1.85 -15.62
N ASN A 574 1.63 -2.94 -15.06
CA ASN A 574 1.91 -4.14 -15.86
C ASN A 574 0.62 -4.69 -16.50
N MET A 575 0.73 -5.20 -17.74
CA MET A 575 -0.44 -5.75 -18.47
C MET A 575 -0.97 -7.03 -17.84
N SER A 576 -0.05 -7.85 -17.31
CA SER A 576 -0.34 -9.01 -16.49
C SER A 576 0.13 -8.76 -15.07
N PHE A 577 -0.72 -9.09 -14.11
CA PHE A 577 -0.31 -9.26 -12.73
C PHE A 577 -0.95 -10.54 -12.22
N GLU A 578 -0.15 -11.52 -11.77
CA GLU A 578 -0.60 -12.86 -11.38
C GLU A 578 -1.34 -12.90 -10.03
N TYR A 579 -1.66 -11.74 -9.46
CA TYR A 579 -2.24 -11.66 -8.13
C TYR A 579 -3.74 -11.97 -8.17
N ARG A 580 -4.07 -13.22 -7.84
CA ARG A 580 -5.42 -13.82 -7.89
C ARG A 580 -6.04 -14.10 -6.51
N GLY A 581 -5.52 -13.49 -5.44
CA GLY A 581 -5.91 -13.75 -4.05
C GLY A 581 -6.44 -12.53 -3.30
N ASP A 582 -6.95 -12.72 -2.08
CA ASP A 582 -7.47 -11.69 -1.16
C ASP A 582 -6.38 -10.79 -0.53
N ASP A 583 -5.21 -10.65 -1.18
CA ASP A 583 -4.12 -9.80 -0.71
C ASP A 583 -4.56 -8.31 -0.69
N PRO A 584 -4.51 -7.64 0.48
CA PRO A 584 -4.86 -6.22 0.61
C PRO A 584 -3.96 -5.28 -0.22
N ARG A 585 -2.78 -5.72 -0.65
CA ARG A 585 -1.79 -4.91 -1.40
C ARG A 585 -1.80 -5.13 -2.91
N ALA A 586 -2.41 -6.21 -3.40
CA ALA A 586 -2.48 -6.48 -4.83
C ALA A 586 -3.77 -5.89 -5.43
N GLY A 587 -3.72 -5.28 -6.61
CA GLY A 587 -4.81 -5.26 -7.62
C GLY A 587 -6.20 -4.70 -7.28
N GLY A 588 -6.55 -4.47 -6.01
CA GLY A 588 -7.93 -4.31 -5.55
C GLY A 588 -8.56 -2.96 -5.89
N SER A 589 -7.79 -2.09 -6.52
CA SER A 589 -8.21 -0.80 -7.05
C SER A 589 -8.21 -0.76 -8.58
N HIS A 590 -8.04 -1.91 -9.24
CA HIS A 590 -7.98 -2.02 -10.71
C HIS A 590 -9.18 -2.82 -11.21
N GLY A 591 -9.94 -2.19 -12.11
CA GLY A 591 -11.04 -2.79 -12.84
C GLY A 591 -11.03 -2.30 -14.28
N PHE A 592 -12.19 -2.33 -14.93
CA PHE A 592 -12.34 -1.85 -16.30
C PHE A 592 -13.80 -1.57 -16.62
N ARG A 593 -14.00 -0.87 -17.74
CA ARG A 593 -15.29 -0.78 -18.42
C ARG A 593 -15.16 -1.19 -19.86
N VAL A 594 -16.28 -1.60 -20.43
CA VAL A 594 -16.34 -2.05 -21.83
C VAL A 594 -16.71 -0.91 -22.76
N ALA A 595 -16.12 -0.90 -23.95
CA ALA A 595 -16.55 -0.12 -25.10
C ALA A 595 -17.08 -1.04 -26.19
N ARG A 596 -17.94 -0.52 -27.05
CA ARG A 596 -18.47 -1.22 -28.22
C ARG A 596 -18.47 -0.29 -29.41
N THR A 597 -17.94 -0.76 -30.54
CA THR A 597 -18.07 -0.03 -31.80
C THR A 597 -19.53 -0.07 -32.24
N VAL A 598 -20.14 1.10 -32.48
CA VAL A 598 -21.51 1.19 -32.99
C VAL A 598 -21.40 1.27 -34.50
N GLU A 599 -21.78 0.19 -35.19
CA GLU A 599 -21.86 0.24 -36.64
C GLU A 599 -22.90 1.30 -37.02
N SER A 600 -22.48 2.29 -37.81
CA SER A 600 -23.44 3.17 -38.46
C SER A 600 -24.35 2.29 -39.32
N PRO A 601 -25.68 2.41 -39.21
CA PRO A 601 -26.57 1.65 -40.06
C PRO A 601 -26.15 1.87 -41.51
N ALA A 602 -25.82 0.80 -42.22
CA ALA A 602 -25.51 0.85 -43.63
C ALA A 602 -26.72 1.46 -44.37
N GLY A 603 -26.62 2.76 -44.68
CA GLY A 603 -27.62 3.47 -45.48
C GLY A 603 -28.45 4.51 -44.72
N SER A 604 -27.89 5.71 -44.58
CA SER A 604 -28.60 6.93 -44.97
C SER A 604 -27.57 7.93 -45.51
N ARG A 605 -27.73 8.23 -46.79
CA ARG A 605 -26.83 8.93 -47.72
C ARG A 605 -26.08 10.13 -47.16
#